data_AF-A0A2E7UNE0-F1
#
_entry.id   AF-A0A2E7UNE0-F1
#
_cell.length_a   1.000
_cell.length_b   1.000
_cell.length_c   1.000
_cell.angle_alpha   90.00
_cell.angle_beta   90.00
_cell.angle_gamma   90.00
#
_symmetry.space_group_name_H-M   'P 1'
#
loop_
_entity.id
_entity.type
_entity.pdbx_description
1 polymer ?
#
loop_
_entity_poly.entity_id
_entity_poly.type
_entity_poly.pdbx_seq_one_letter_code
_entity_poly.pdbx_strand_id
1 'polypeptide(L)'
;MNRPFCGVFLVISAVACGSNKSDPAAALQECADPGDIDEATLIAWDFEQSMHEMIQCGNLSAQLNQSLHEAAHTLLLNPAQAPEAFSYSDGKFRVAQDDVSMTMTITCGAMSLGCTEGDVIAADPFLVESYLVGAQPEQFDGATLVIPYDAPGPLVRLLGQGANPPNPIRISAAELVVFGNNIQQLRVNTVVELDTLENDSTITYSVKTGRLDLKDLHADNEFAYELKEAAGTRGAQTADPIRWNVTFVDGGLLGDVELEVLGGVPEYTARFSYGPASMTPLVEMKCISAGESDDTASVSGD
;
A
#
# COMPACT_ATOMS: atom_id res chain seq x y z
N MET A 1 -18.33 8.58 -22.63
CA MET A 1 -17.22 7.83 -22.00
C MET A 1 -16.98 8.49 -20.67
N ASN A 2 -17.63 7.95 -19.64
CA ASN A 2 -17.65 8.52 -18.30
C ASN A 2 -16.44 7.98 -17.55
N ARG A 3 -15.62 8.86 -16.97
CA ARG A 3 -14.58 8.52 -16.02
C ARG A 3 -15.21 8.51 -14.62
N PRO A 4 -15.39 7.37 -13.95
CA PRO A 4 -15.41 7.35 -12.50
C PRO A 4 -13.99 7.09 -11.99
N PHE A 5 -13.80 7.35 -10.70
CA PHE A 5 -12.59 7.15 -9.89
C PHE A 5 -11.56 8.29 -9.90
N CYS A 6 -11.70 9.07 -8.82
CA CYS A 6 -10.79 10.09 -8.30
C CYS A 6 -10.01 10.86 -9.36
N GLY A 7 -10.70 11.81 -9.98
CA GLY A 7 -10.02 13.05 -10.33
C GLY A 7 -9.39 13.57 -9.04
N VAL A 8 -8.07 13.45 -8.98
CA VAL A 8 -7.14 14.35 -8.32
C VAL A 8 -7.88 15.59 -7.82
N PHE A 9 -8.39 15.51 -6.59
CA PHE A 9 -8.76 16.68 -5.82
C PHE A 9 -7.49 17.17 -5.14
N LEU A 10 -6.48 17.52 -5.95
CA LEU A 10 -5.48 18.54 -5.60
C LEU A 10 -6.21 19.89 -5.66
N VAL A 11 -7.18 20.06 -4.77
CA VAL A 11 -7.39 21.38 -4.21
C VAL A 11 -6.24 21.47 -3.23
N ILE A 12 -5.31 22.39 -3.47
CA ILE A 12 -4.52 23.01 -2.41
C ILE A 12 -5.55 23.55 -1.43
N SER A 13 -6.02 22.67 -0.55
CA SER A 13 -6.74 23.09 0.63
C SER A 13 -5.65 23.75 1.43
N ALA A 14 -5.57 25.07 1.29
CA ALA A 14 -5.16 25.91 2.40
C ALA A 14 -6.04 25.47 3.58
N VAL A 15 -5.58 24.48 4.35
CA VAL A 15 -6.20 24.05 5.58
C VAL A 15 -5.95 25.16 6.58
N ALA A 16 -6.66 26.27 6.40
CA ALA A 16 -7.00 27.18 7.46
C ALA A 16 -8.13 26.54 8.27
N CYS A 17 -7.86 25.41 8.93
CA CYS A 17 -8.76 24.85 9.94
C CYS A 17 -8.24 25.26 11.32
N GLY A 18 -8.85 26.33 11.84
CA GLY A 18 -8.58 26.92 13.14
C GLY A 18 -8.53 25.90 14.28
N SER A 19 -7.33 25.70 14.77
CA SER A 19 -6.97 25.37 16.15
C SER A 19 -5.51 25.83 16.29
N ASN A 20 -5.05 26.23 17.49
CA ASN A 20 -3.70 26.74 17.73
C ASN A 20 -2.60 25.68 17.49
N LYS A 21 -2.48 25.14 16.27
CA LYS A 21 -1.32 24.38 15.85
C LYS A 21 -0.23 25.41 15.57
N SER A 22 0.86 25.32 16.34
CA SER A 22 2.07 26.09 16.06
C SER A 22 2.49 25.84 14.61
N ASP A 23 2.75 26.91 13.89
CA ASP A 23 3.41 26.83 12.59
C ASP A 23 4.77 26.14 12.78
N PRO A 24 4.98 24.91 12.26
CA PRO A 24 6.22 24.18 12.48
C PRO A 24 7.43 24.91 11.89
N ALA A 25 7.22 25.73 10.85
CA ALA A 25 8.27 26.53 10.25
C ALA A 25 8.76 27.65 11.18
N ALA A 26 7.93 28.10 12.13
CA ALA A 26 8.33 29.12 13.10
C ALA A 26 9.49 28.66 14.00
N ALA A 27 9.65 27.34 14.21
CA ALA A 27 10.79 26.80 14.95
C ALA A 27 12.13 27.01 14.23
N LEU A 28 12.13 27.24 12.91
CA LEU A 28 13.33 27.49 12.11
C LEU A 28 13.78 28.96 12.15
N GLN A 29 12.98 29.87 12.72
CA GLN A 29 13.34 31.29 12.87
C GLN A 29 14.54 31.51 13.80
N GLU A 30 14.92 30.49 14.57
CA GLU A 30 16.13 30.52 15.40
C GLU A 30 17.42 30.42 14.56
N CYS A 31 17.35 29.91 13.33
CA CYS A 31 18.52 29.62 12.50
C CYS A 31 18.47 30.20 11.08
N ALA A 32 17.36 30.82 10.66
CA ALA A 32 17.25 31.45 9.34
C ALA A 32 16.31 32.67 9.36
N ASP A 33 16.47 33.54 8.36
CA ASP A 33 15.58 34.67 8.15
C ASP A 33 14.20 34.17 7.67
N PRO A 34 13.08 34.83 8.07
CA PRO A 34 11.74 34.36 7.73
C PRO A 34 11.46 34.14 6.24
N GLY A 35 12.10 34.93 5.36
CA GLY A 35 11.92 34.79 3.90
C GLY A 35 12.58 33.53 3.32
N ASP A 36 13.61 33.00 3.98
CA ASP A 36 14.31 31.78 3.54
C ASP A 36 13.58 30.52 4.03
N ILE A 37 12.86 30.60 5.16
CA ILE A 37 12.16 29.48 5.77
C ILE A 37 11.02 28.95 4.90
N ASP A 38 10.22 29.84 4.29
CA ASP A 38 9.08 29.42 3.48
C ASP A 38 9.55 28.54 2.31
N GLU A 39 10.59 28.96 1.57
CA GLU A 39 11.15 28.17 0.46
C GLU A 39 11.89 26.93 0.97
N ALA A 40 12.71 27.07 2.03
CA ALA A 40 13.52 25.98 2.54
C ALA A 40 12.70 24.80 3.05
N THR A 41 11.45 25.02 3.48
CA THR A 41 10.58 23.97 4.02
C THR A 41 9.77 23.21 2.96
N LEU A 42 9.72 23.69 1.72
CA LEU A 42 8.87 23.10 0.67
C LEU A 42 9.18 21.63 0.40
N ILE A 43 10.46 21.23 0.36
CA ILE A 43 10.83 19.83 0.13
C ILE A 43 10.29 18.87 1.21
N ALA A 44 10.17 19.33 2.46
CA ALA A 44 9.56 18.53 3.52
C ALA A 44 8.03 18.42 3.33
N TRP A 45 7.38 19.48 2.87
CA TRP A 45 5.94 19.44 2.55
C TRP A 45 5.64 18.59 1.33
N ASP A 46 6.47 18.64 0.29
CA ASP A 46 6.35 17.78 -0.88
C ASP A 46 6.54 16.30 -0.49
N PHE A 47 7.48 16.01 0.42
CA PHE A 47 7.63 14.67 0.99
C PHE A 47 6.40 14.24 1.79
N GLU A 48 5.84 15.12 2.65
CA GLU A 48 4.60 14.83 3.38
C GLU A 48 3.42 14.55 2.44
N GLN A 49 3.26 15.35 1.40
CA GLN A 49 2.23 15.15 0.38
C GLN A 49 2.39 13.79 -0.31
N SER A 50 3.62 13.37 -0.61
CA SER A 50 3.90 12.05 -1.19
C SER A 50 3.49 10.87 -0.28
N MET A 51 3.35 11.09 1.04
CA MET A 51 2.85 10.08 1.98
C MET A 51 1.35 9.83 1.83
N HIS A 52 0.58 10.79 1.28
CA HIS A 52 -0.84 10.58 0.96
C HIS A 52 -1.01 9.54 -0.14
N GLU A 53 -0.07 9.45 -1.08
CA GLU A 53 -0.08 8.40 -2.09
C GLU A 53 0.16 7.01 -1.48
N MET A 54 0.98 6.90 -0.44
CA MET A 54 1.14 5.64 0.32
C MET A 54 -0.15 5.26 1.04
N ILE A 55 -0.90 6.23 1.58
CA ILE A 55 -2.24 6.00 2.17
C ILE A 55 -3.21 5.47 1.11
N GLN A 56 -3.23 6.08 -0.07
CA GLN A 56 -4.06 5.62 -1.19
C GLN A 56 -3.70 4.19 -1.62
N CYS A 57 -2.41 3.88 -1.72
CA CYS A 57 -1.92 2.52 -2.01
C CYS A 57 -2.33 1.49 -0.94
N GLY A 58 -2.30 1.88 0.35
CA GLY A 58 -2.80 1.05 1.44
C GLY A 58 -4.30 0.78 1.32
N ASN A 59 -5.10 1.80 0.98
CA ASN A 59 -6.53 1.65 0.71
C ASN A 59 -6.81 0.73 -0.48
N LEU A 60 -6.06 0.85 -1.57
CA LEU A 60 -6.17 -0.05 -2.73
C LEU A 60 -5.85 -1.50 -2.35
N SER A 61 -4.86 -1.71 -1.47
CA SER A 61 -4.53 -3.03 -0.96
C SER A 61 -5.71 -3.65 -0.20
N ALA A 62 -6.35 -2.88 0.71
CA ALA A 62 -7.54 -3.33 1.44
C ALA A 62 -8.74 -3.60 0.50
N GLN A 63 -8.95 -2.75 -0.52
CA GLN A 63 -10.01 -2.92 -1.52
C GLN A 63 -9.82 -4.20 -2.35
N LEU A 64 -8.58 -4.51 -2.75
CA LEU A 64 -8.29 -5.76 -3.46
C LEU A 64 -8.66 -6.97 -2.61
N ASN A 65 -8.31 -6.98 -1.33
CA ASN A 65 -8.68 -8.07 -0.43
C ASN A 65 -10.20 -8.23 -0.30
N GLN A 66 -10.92 -7.13 -0.06
CA GLN A 66 -12.38 -7.15 0.00
C GLN A 66 -12.98 -7.70 -1.30
N SER A 67 -12.47 -7.25 -2.46
CA SER A 67 -12.96 -7.72 -3.76
C SER A 67 -12.65 -9.19 -4.02
N LEU A 68 -11.49 -9.70 -3.57
CA LEU A 68 -11.17 -11.12 -3.64
C LEU A 68 -12.11 -11.95 -2.75
N HIS A 69 -12.42 -11.45 -1.55
CA HIS A 69 -13.38 -12.09 -0.65
C HIS A 69 -14.78 -12.15 -1.28
N GLU A 70 -15.29 -11.03 -1.79
CA GLU A 70 -16.59 -10.95 -2.45
C GLU A 70 -16.64 -11.76 -3.75
N ALA A 71 -15.57 -11.76 -4.53
CA ALA A 71 -15.42 -12.60 -5.72
C ALA A 71 -15.54 -14.08 -5.34
N ALA A 72 -14.91 -14.55 -4.27
CA ALA A 72 -15.05 -15.95 -3.86
C ALA A 72 -16.52 -16.37 -3.63
N HIS A 73 -17.39 -15.45 -3.20
CA HIS A 73 -18.82 -15.73 -3.01
C HIS A 73 -19.65 -15.66 -4.30
N THR A 74 -19.22 -14.88 -5.29
CA THR A 74 -20.03 -14.54 -6.47
C THR A 74 -19.49 -15.10 -7.78
N LEU A 75 -18.18 -15.39 -7.84
CA LEU A 75 -17.42 -15.74 -9.05
C LEU A 75 -18.08 -16.86 -9.86
N LEU A 76 -18.56 -17.91 -9.19
CA LEU A 76 -19.16 -19.07 -9.84
C LEU A 76 -20.57 -18.83 -10.37
N LEU A 77 -21.20 -17.71 -9.97
CA LEU A 77 -22.56 -17.31 -10.38
C LEU A 77 -22.54 -16.15 -11.38
N ASN A 78 -21.57 -15.26 -11.22
CA ASN A 78 -21.35 -14.10 -12.05
C ASN A 78 -19.83 -13.90 -12.12
N PRO A 79 -19.21 -13.94 -13.32
CA PRO A 79 -17.78 -13.71 -13.46
C PRO A 79 -17.42 -12.41 -12.76
N ALA A 80 -16.72 -12.51 -11.64
CA ALA A 80 -16.24 -11.35 -10.92
C ALA A 80 -15.17 -10.70 -11.79
N GLN A 81 -15.12 -9.38 -11.81
CA GLN A 81 -14.00 -8.66 -12.41
C GLN A 81 -13.14 -8.16 -11.26
N ALA A 82 -11.82 -8.17 -11.48
CA ALA A 82 -10.92 -7.40 -10.61
C ALA A 82 -11.41 -5.93 -10.55
N PRO A 83 -11.16 -5.20 -9.45
CA PRO A 83 -11.51 -3.79 -9.40
C PRO A 83 -10.85 -3.05 -10.56
N GLU A 84 -11.55 -2.06 -11.13
CA GLU A 84 -11.16 -1.39 -12.40
C GLU A 84 -9.72 -0.85 -12.41
N ALA A 85 -9.20 -0.46 -11.24
CA ALA A 85 -7.84 0.07 -11.08
C ALA A 85 -6.74 -0.99 -11.26
N PHE A 86 -7.07 -2.29 -11.22
CA PHE A 86 -6.09 -3.37 -11.22
C PHE A 86 -6.01 -4.07 -12.57
N SER A 87 -4.78 -4.30 -13.01
CA SER A 87 -4.46 -5.29 -14.02
C SER A 87 -3.79 -6.50 -13.36
N TYR A 88 -4.04 -7.71 -13.88
CA TYR A 88 -3.42 -8.92 -13.37
C TYR A 88 -2.60 -9.62 -14.45
N SER A 89 -1.33 -9.93 -14.15
CA SER A 89 -0.45 -10.71 -15.03
C SER A 89 0.72 -11.27 -14.24
N ASP A 90 1.17 -12.48 -14.61
CA ASP A 90 2.34 -13.15 -14.01
C ASP A 90 2.29 -13.22 -12.47
N GLY A 91 1.11 -13.44 -11.92
CA GLY A 91 0.88 -13.55 -10.48
C GLY A 91 0.92 -12.24 -9.70
N LYS A 92 0.78 -11.12 -10.41
CA LYS A 92 0.87 -9.78 -9.85
C LYS A 92 -0.36 -8.96 -10.22
N PHE A 93 -0.97 -8.37 -9.22
CA PHE A 93 -1.86 -7.23 -9.39
C PHE A 93 -1.00 -5.98 -9.53
N ARG A 94 -1.27 -5.17 -10.56
CA ARG A 94 -0.56 -3.93 -10.84
C ARG A 94 -1.56 -2.79 -10.95
N VAL A 95 -1.27 -1.73 -10.22
CA VAL A 95 -1.85 -0.39 -10.39
C VAL A 95 -0.69 0.51 -10.82
N ALA A 96 -0.87 1.27 -11.88
CA ALA A 96 0.10 2.27 -12.30
C ALA A 96 -0.66 3.50 -12.76
N GLN A 97 -0.33 4.65 -12.18
CA GLN A 97 -0.86 5.93 -12.54
C GLN A 97 0.28 6.94 -12.51
N ASP A 98 0.51 7.62 -13.64
CA ASP A 98 1.49 8.69 -13.78
C ASP A 98 2.88 8.34 -13.19
N ASP A 99 3.13 8.77 -11.96
CA ASP A 99 4.37 8.68 -11.17
C ASP A 99 4.35 7.65 -10.04
N VAL A 100 3.23 6.97 -9.81
CA VAL A 100 3.07 5.96 -8.76
C VAL A 100 2.74 4.61 -9.37
N SER A 101 3.44 3.57 -8.92
CA SER A 101 3.10 2.20 -9.23
C SER A 101 3.02 1.34 -7.97
N MET A 102 2.03 0.46 -7.94
CA MET A 102 1.85 -0.53 -6.89
C MET A 102 1.78 -1.91 -7.52
N THR A 103 2.62 -2.83 -7.03
CA THR A 103 2.63 -4.23 -7.42
C THR A 103 2.33 -5.10 -6.20
N MET A 104 1.27 -5.90 -6.27
CA MET A 104 0.90 -6.88 -5.24
C MET A 104 1.10 -8.28 -5.80
N THR A 105 2.04 -9.04 -5.22
CA THR A 105 2.30 -10.43 -5.63
C THR A 105 1.52 -11.38 -4.75
N ILE A 106 0.70 -12.24 -5.35
CA ILE A 106 -0.04 -13.27 -4.61
C ILE A 106 0.76 -14.56 -4.58
N THR A 107 0.91 -15.11 -3.38
CA THR A 107 1.60 -16.36 -3.13
C THR A 107 0.76 -17.30 -2.29
N CYS A 108 1.13 -18.57 -2.32
CA CYS A 108 0.55 -19.62 -1.51
C CYS A 108 0.89 -19.44 -0.03
N GLY A 109 -0.11 -19.51 0.84
CA GLY A 109 0.08 -19.54 2.29
C GLY A 109 0.47 -20.92 2.80
N ALA A 110 0.82 -21.03 4.08
CA ALA A 110 1.22 -22.30 4.70
C ALA A 110 0.14 -23.39 4.61
N MET A 111 -1.14 -22.99 4.51
CA MET A 111 -2.29 -23.88 4.47
C MET A 111 -2.99 -23.90 3.10
N SER A 112 -2.46 -23.19 2.09
CA SER A 112 -3.14 -23.11 0.79
C SER A 112 -3.20 -24.48 0.13
N LEU A 113 -4.41 -24.93 -0.16
CA LEU A 113 -4.67 -26.24 -0.76
C LEU A 113 -4.10 -26.26 -2.18
N GLY A 114 -2.99 -26.98 -2.39
CA GLY A 114 -2.55 -27.35 -3.74
C GLY A 114 -1.29 -26.72 -4.30
N CYS A 115 -0.59 -25.91 -3.51
CA CYS A 115 0.69 -25.33 -3.90
C CYS A 115 1.63 -25.28 -2.69
N THR A 116 2.91 -25.06 -2.95
CA THR A 116 3.93 -24.93 -1.90
C THR A 116 3.85 -23.54 -1.32
N GLU A 117 3.98 -23.40 0.01
CA GLU A 117 4.05 -22.08 0.66
C GLU A 117 5.09 -21.19 -0.02
N GLY A 118 4.67 -19.98 -0.42
CA GLY A 118 5.51 -19.02 -1.14
C GLY A 118 5.51 -19.14 -2.66
N ASP A 119 4.92 -20.20 -3.24
CA ASP A 119 4.74 -20.31 -4.68
C ASP A 119 3.86 -19.15 -5.18
N VAL A 120 4.25 -18.53 -6.29
CA VAL A 120 3.47 -17.46 -6.93
C VAL A 120 2.23 -18.08 -7.57
N ILE A 121 1.06 -17.52 -7.26
CA ILE A 121 -0.19 -17.85 -7.94
C ILE A 121 -0.19 -17.07 -9.25
N ALA A 122 0.07 -17.73 -10.38
CA ALA A 122 0.10 -17.07 -11.69
C ALA A 122 -1.27 -16.91 -12.36
N ALA A 123 -2.27 -17.69 -11.93
CA ALA A 123 -3.62 -17.68 -12.47
C ALA A 123 -4.49 -16.64 -11.76
N ASP A 124 -5.27 -15.89 -12.52
CA ASP A 124 -6.07 -14.78 -11.98
C ASP A 124 -7.18 -15.30 -11.04
N PRO A 125 -7.15 -14.95 -9.74
CA PRO A 125 -8.16 -15.41 -8.80
C PRO A 125 -9.56 -14.84 -9.06
N PHE A 126 -9.72 -13.83 -9.92
CA PHE A 126 -11.02 -13.31 -10.37
C PHE A 126 -11.59 -14.03 -11.59
N LEU A 127 -10.85 -14.91 -12.26
CA LEU A 127 -11.35 -15.64 -13.43
C LEU A 127 -11.90 -17.02 -13.03
N VAL A 128 -13.11 -17.35 -13.49
CA VAL A 128 -13.74 -18.66 -13.22
C VAL A 128 -12.88 -19.79 -13.78
N GLU A 129 -12.27 -19.57 -14.94
CA GLU A 129 -11.41 -20.49 -15.67
C GLU A 129 -10.14 -20.87 -14.88
N SER A 130 -9.71 -20.00 -13.95
CA SER A 130 -8.63 -20.33 -13.03
C SER A 130 -9.00 -21.47 -12.08
N TYR A 131 -10.29 -21.72 -11.85
CA TYR A 131 -10.78 -22.78 -10.97
C TYR A 131 -11.37 -23.94 -11.75
N LEU A 132 -12.18 -23.67 -12.78
CA LEU A 132 -12.93 -24.66 -13.56
C LEU A 132 -12.94 -24.21 -15.03
N VAL A 133 -12.18 -24.88 -15.88
CA VAL A 133 -12.09 -24.58 -17.31
C VAL A 133 -13.39 -24.93 -18.00
N GLY A 134 -13.95 -24.00 -18.80
CA GLY A 134 -15.19 -24.22 -19.54
C GLY A 134 -16.44 -24.31 -18.64
N ALA A 135 -16.37 -23.77 -17.42
CA ALA A 135 -17.49 -23.80 -16.49
C ALA A 135 -18.76 -23.18 -17.09
N GLN A 136 -19.87 -23.92 -17.02
CA GLN A 136 -21.20 -23.47 -17.42
C GLN A 136 -22.11 -23.56 -16.19
N PRO A 137 -22.36 -22.48 -15.42
CA PRO A 137 -23.26 -22.56 -14.28
C PRO A 137 -24.70 -22.77 -14.77
N GLU A 138 -25.22 -23.99 -14.61
CA GLU A 138 -26.47 -24.40 -15.29
C GLU A 138 -27.74 -24.10 -14.46
N GLN A 139 -27.71 -24.22 -13.13
CA GLN A 139 -28.81 -23.78 -12.23
C GLN A 139 -28.53 -24.07 -10.74
N PHE A 140 -29.33 -23.45 -9.87
CA PHE A 140 -29.50 -23.90 -8.49
C PHE A 140 -30.47 -25.09 -8.42
N ASP A 141 -29.98 -26.25 -7.99
CA ASP A 141 -30.81 -27.39 -7.59
C ASP A 141 -31.18 -27.21 -6.11
N GLY A 142 -32.22 -26.42 -5.87
CA GLY A 142 -32.59 -25.95 -4.53
C GLY A 142 -31.54 -24.98 -3.97
N ALA A 143 -30.67 -25.47 -3.07
CA ALA A 143 -29.63 -24.68 -2.40
C ALA A 143 -28.19 -25.00 -2.88
N THR A 144 -28.06 -25.80 -3.95
CA THR A 144 -26.77 -26.26 -4.47
C THR A 144 -26.56 -25.75 -5.89
N LEU A 145 -25.43 -25.08 -6.12
CA LEU A 145 -24.97 -24.69 -7.45
C LEU A 145 -24.38 -25.91 -8.17
N VAL A 146 -24.88 -26.22 -9.36
CA VAL A 146 -24.38 -27.31 -10.20
C VAL A 146 -23.64 -26.73 -11.40
N ILE A 147 -22.36 -27.07 -11.54
CA ILE A 147 -21.49 -26.50 -12.57
C ILE A 147 -20.82 -27.64 -13.34
N PRO A 148 -21.31 -27.97 -14.55
CA PRO A 148 -20.50 -28.68 -15.54
C PRO A 148 -19.26 -27.88 -15.92
N TYR A 149 -18.16 -28.58 -16.14
CA TYR A 149 -16.90 -28.00 -16.58
C TYR A 149 -16.11 -29.01 -17.41
N ASP A 150 -15.13 -28.56 -18.18
CA ASP A 150 -14.34 -29.41 -19.07
C ASP A 150 -13.13 -30.04 -18.36
N ALA A 151 -12.42 -29.23 -17.56
CA ALA A 151 -11.24 -29.65 -16.80
C ALA A 151 -11.02 -28.80 -15.53
N PRO A 152 -10.36 -29.34 -14.48
CA PRO A 152 -9.98 -28.53 -13.33
C PRO A 152 -8.96 -27.45 -13.73
N GLY A 153 -9.15 -26.23 -13.20
CA GLY A 153 -8.20 -25.13 -13.33
C GLY A 153 -7.06 -25.21 -12.31
N PRO A 154 -6.02 -24.37 -12.45
CA PRO A 154 -4.87 -24.35 -11.54
C PRO A 154 -5.24 -24.06 -10.07
N LEU A 155 -6.33 -23.34 -9.82
CA LEU A 155 -6.81 -22.95 -8.49
C LEU A 155 -7.97 -23.84 -7.98
N VAL A 156 -8.32 -24.93 -8.67
CA VAL A 156 -9.49 -25.78 -8.35
C VAL A 156 -9.51 -26.22 -6.88
N ARG A 157 -8.34 -26.44 -6.28
CA ARG A 157 -8.23 -26.92 -4.89
C ARG A 157 -8.67 -25.88 -3.86
N LEU A 158 -8.64 -24.59 -4.19
CA LEU A 158 -9.16 -23.53 -3.33
C LEU A 158 -10.68 -23.66 -3.14
N LEU A 159 -11.40 -24.32 -4.06
CA LEU A 159 -12.81 -24.65 -3.89
C LEU A 159 -13.09 -25.62 -2.73
N GLY A 160 -12.06 -26.23 -2.12
CA GLY A 160 -12.19 -27.15 -0.99
C GLY A 160 -12.59 -28.59 -1.36
N GLN A 161 -12.71 -28.90 -2.65
CA GLN A 161 -13.15 -30.22 -3.17
C GLN A 161 -11.98 -31.11 -3.65
N GLY A 162 -10.74 -30.70 -3.36
CA GLY A 162 -9.54 -31.40 -3.81
C GLY A 162 -9.14 -31.09 -5.26
N ALA A 163 -8.23 -31.89 -5.81
CA ALA A 163 -7.61 -31.64 -7.12
C ALA A 163 -8.47 -32.05 -8.32
N ASN A 164 -9.38 -32.99 -8.09
CA ASN A 164 -10.21 -33.63 -9.11
C ASN A 164 -11.65 -33.70 -8.57
N PRO A 165 -12.37 -32.57 -8.47
CA PRO A 165 -13.75 -32.59 -8.02
C PRO A 165 -14.62 -33.44 -8.97
N PRO A 166 -15.76 -33.97 -8.53
CA PRO A 166 -16.73 -34.60 -9.43
C PRO A 166 -17.18 -33.64 -10.54
N ASN A 167 -17.60 -34.16 -11.69
CA ASN A 167 -18.18 -33.39 -12.80
C ASN A 167 -19.61 -33.90 -13.09
N PRO A 168 -20.65 -33.05 -13.00
CA PRO A 168 -20.61 -31.65 -12.58
C PRO A 168 -20.21 -31.49 -11.11
N ILE A 169 -19.56 -30.38 -10.79
CA ILE A 169 -19.29 -30.03 -9.39
C ILE A 169 -20.58 -29.49 -8.77
N ARG A 170 -20.79 -29.84 -7.50
CA ARG A 170 -21.95 -29.42 -6.71
C ARG A 170 -21.45 -28.63 -5.51
N ILE A 171 -21.87 -27.38 -5.40
CA ILE A 171 -21.38 -26.45 -4.36
C ILE A 171 -22.58 -25.86 -3.62
N SER A 172 -22.69 -26.18 -2.34
CA SER A 172 -23.64 -25.61 -1.41
C SER A 172 -23.19 -24.23 -0.91
N ALA A 173 -24.10 -23.47 -0.30
CA ALA A 173 -23.77 -22.20 0.34
C ALA A 173 -22.67 -22.33 1.43
N ALA A 174 -22.64 -23.45 2.17
CA ALA A 174 -21.60 -23.70 3.17
C ALA A 174 -20.22 -23.92 2.53
N GLU A 175 -20.16 -24.58 1.37
CA GLU A 175 -18.91 -24.79 0.63
C GLU A 175 -18.40 -23.50 -0.02
N LEU A 176 -19.29 -22.58 -0.42
CA LEU A 176 -18.88 -21.23 -0.86
C LEU A 176 -18.20 -20.44 0.28
N VAL A 177 -18.65 -20.61 1.53
CA VAL A 177 -17.95 -20.02 2.70
C VAL A 177 -16.57 -20.64 2.88
N VAL A 178 -16.44 -21.96 2.70
CA VAL A 178 -15.12 -22.63 2.74
C VAL A 178 -14.22 -22.11 1.62
N PHE A 179 -14.74 -21.91 0.41
CA PHE A 179 -14.00 -21.32 -0.69
C PHE A 179 -13.50 -19.91 -0.35
N GLY A 180 -14.35 -19.04 0.17
CA GLY A 180 -13.96 -17.71 0.65
C GLY A 180 -12.85 -17.78 1.70
N ASN A 181 -12.97 -18.67 2.68
CA ASN A 181 -11.96 -18.88 3.71
C ASN A 181 -10.63 -19.43 3.15
N ASN A 182 -10.66 -20.23 2.08
CA ASN A 182 -9.45 -20.75 1.44
C ASN A 182 -8.73 -19.67 0.62
N ILE A 183 -9.47 -18.79 -0.07
CA ILE A 183 -8.89 -17.62 -0.74
C ILE A 183 -8.19 -16.72 0.26
N GLN A 184 -8.81 -16.51 1.42
CA GLN A 184 -8.27 -15.68 2.49
C GLN A 184 -7.00 -16.25 3.16
N GLN A 185 -6.61 -17.50 2.85
CA GLN A 185 -5.33 -18.10 3.27
C GLN A 185 -4.19 -17.84 2.29
N LEU A 186 -4.46 -17.26 1.11
CA LEU A 186 -3.40 -16.80 0.24
C LEU A 186 -2.65 -15.64 0.90
N ARG A 187 -1.41 -15.45 0.48
CA ARG A 187 -0.55 -14.39 0.98
C ARG A 187 -0.27 -13.35 -0.08
N VAL A 188 -0.03 -12.14 0.37
CA VAL A 188 0.30 -11.02 -0.49
C VAL A 188 1.49 -10.27 0.06
N ASN A 189 2.35 -9.83 -0.85
CA ASN A 189 3.37 -8.83 -0.58
C ASN A 189 3.16 -7.68 -1.57
N THR A 190 3.19 -6.46 -1.05
CA THR A 190 2.99 -5.24 -1.82
C THR A 190 4.34 -4.54 -1.95
N VAL A 191 4.62 -4.02 -3.13
CA VAL A 191 5.70 -3.07 -3.41
C VAL A 191 5.04 -1.83 -3.98
N VAL A 192 5.35 -0.67 -3.41
CA VAL A 192 4.95 0.63 -3.92
C VAL A 192 6.22 1.36 -4.34
N GLU A 193 6.23 1.84 -5.57
CA GLU A 193 7.29 2.67 -6.13
C GLU A 193 6.66 4.00 -6.51
N LEU A 194 7.19 5.09 -5.96
CA LEU A 194 6.81 6.46 -6.26
C LEU A 194 8.02 7.19 -6.82
N ASP A 195 7.82 7.90 -7.92
CA ASP A 195 8.80 8.77 -8.58
C ASP A 195 8.09 10.04 -9.05
N THR A 196 7.74 10.90 -8.10
CA THR A 196 6.96 12.11 -8.35
C THR A 196 7.85 13.30 -8.67
N LEU A 197 7.40 14.08 -9.65
CA LEU A 197 7.95 15.40 -9.97
C LEU A 197 6.85 16.44 -9.74
N GLU A 198 6.91 17.13 -8.60
CA GLU A 198 5.97 18.18 -8.26
C GLU A 198 6.70 19.52 -8.16
N ASN A 199 6.31 20.45 -9.04
CA ASN A 199 6.97 21.75 -9.21
C ASN A 199 8.47 21.60 -9.54
N ASP A 200 9.33 21.90 -8.56
CA ASP A 200 10.80 21.85 -8.64
C ASP A 200 11.39 20.75 -7.73
N SER A 201 10.53 19.91 -7.16
CA SER A 201 10.91 18.82 -6.26
C SER A 201 10.76 17.47 -6.93
N THR A 202 11.74 16.59 -6.72
CA THR A 202 11.65 15.18 -7.07
C THR A 202 11.65 14.39 -5.78
N ILE A 203 10.58 13.64 -5.51
CA ILE A 203 10.51 12.72 -4.37
C ILE A 203 10.43 11.31 -4.95
N THR A 204 11.32 10.44 -4.49
CA THR A 204 11.32 9.03 -4.85
C THR A 204 11.24 8.20 -3.59
N TYR A 205 10.45 7.12 -3.62
CA TYR A 205 10.57 6.07 -2.61
C TYR A 205 10.10 4.71 -3.12
N SER A 206 10.72 3.66 -2.56
CA SER A 206 10.27 2.28 -2.69
C SER A 206 10.00 1.72 -1.30
N VAL A 207 8.76 1.31 -1.07
CA VAL A 207 8.34 0.65 0.17
C VAL A 207 7.76 -0.71 -0.15
N LYS A 208 7.89 -1.65 0.78
CA LYS A 208 7.24 -2.96 0.64
C LYS A 208 6.60 -3.41 1.94
N THR A 209 5.58 -4.26 1.84
CA THR A 209 5.06 -4.98 2.99
C THR A 209 5.84 -6.28 3.21
N GLY A 210 5.69 -6.86 4.41
CA GLY A 210 6.00 -8.27 4.64
C GLY A 210 5.06 -9.18 3.84
N ARG A 211 5.18 -10.50 4.04
CA ARG A 211 4.16 -11.44 3.55
C ARG A 211 2.99 -11.42 4.52
N LEU A 212 1.86 -10.90 4.07
CA LEU A 212 0.61 -10.80 4.84
C LEU A 212 -0.34 -11.90 4.36
N ASP A 213 -1.10 -12.53 5.25
CA ASP A 213 -2.25 -13.34 4.82
C ASP A 213 -3.33 -12.36 4.28
N LEU A 214 -4.09 -12.75 3.25
CA LEU A 214 -5.16 -11.90 2.71
C LEU A 214 -6.19 -11.54 3.77
N LYS A 215 -6.54 -12.48 4.67
CA LYS A 215 -7.42 -12.21 5.82
C LYS A 215 -6.91 -11.12 6.77
N ASP A 216 -5.61 -10.83 6.75
CA ASP A 216 -5.02 -9.80 7.60
C ASP A 216 -4.96 -8.45 6.84
N LEU A 217 -5.21 -8.44 5.53
CA LEU A 217 -5.24 -7.23 4.70
C LEU A 217 -6.65 -6.60 4.70
N HIS A 218 -7.21 -6.34 5.87
CA HIS A 218 -8.42 -5.55 6.02
C HIS A 218 -8.07 -4.12 6.43
N ALA A 219 -8.96 -3.17 6.16
CA ALA A 219 -8.73 -1.78 6.52
C ALA A 219 -8.52 -1.60 8.03
N ASP A 220 -9.18 -2.39 8.87
CA ASP A 220 -9.06 -2.35 10.33
C ASP A 220 -7.81 -3.04 10.90
N ASN A 221 -7.06 -3.76 10.07
CA ASN A 221 -5.84 -4.44 10.48
C ASN A 221 -4.60 -3.61 10.15
N GLU A 222 -3.67 -3.63 11.09
CA GLU A 222 -2.37 -2.97 10.95
C GLU A 222 -1.42 -3.78 10.05
N PHE A 223 -0.79 -3.13 9.07
CA PHE A 223 0.37 -3.70 8.39
C PHE A 223 1.46 -2.67 8.13
N ALA A 224 2.70 -3.08 8.40
CA ALA A 224 3.87 -2.21 8.31
C ALA A 224 4.43 -2.14 6.89
N TYR A 225 4.87 -0.93 6.50
CA TYR A 225 5.69 -0.71 5.32
C TYR A 225 7.17 -0.65 5.71
N GLU A 226 7.97 -1.51 5.10
CA GLU A 226 9.42 -1.47 5.17
C GLU A 226 9.96 -0.57 4.05
N LEU A 227 10.66 0.49 4.43
CA LEU A 227 11.37 1.35 3.48
C LEU A 227 12.55 0.60 2.85
N LYS A 228 12.71 0.72 1.54
CA LYS A 228 13.88 0.23 0.80
C LYS A 228 14.82 1.34 0.42
N GLU A 229 14.26 2.38 -0.16
CA GLU A 229 14.97 3.58 -0.54
C GLU A 229 13.96 4.72 -0.54
N ALA A 230 14.43 5.91 -0.20
CA ALA A 230 13.70 7.15 -0.37
C ALA A 230 14.68 8.30 -0.41
N ALA A 231 14.42 9.26 -1.28
CA ALA A 231 15.19 10.48 -1.38
C ALA A 231 14.31 11.57 -1.99
N GLY A 232 14.50 12.80 -1.51
CA GLY A 232 13.94 14.01 -2.08
C GLY A 232 15.04 14.95 -2.55
N THR A 233 14.80 15.68 -3.64
CA THR A 233 15.66 16.78 -4.06
C THR A 233 14.82 17.98 -4.50
N ARG A 234 15.24 19.19 -4.13
CA ARG A 234 14.63 20.46 -4.59
C ARG A 234 15.73 21.51 -4.75
N GLY A 235 16.04 21.89 -5.99
CA GLY A 235 17.16 22.80 -6.26
C GLY A 235 18.49 22.27 -5.71
N ALA A 236 19.05 22.93 -4.69
CA ALA A 236 20.26 22.49 -3.99
C ALA A 236 19.98 21.63 -2.75
N GLN A 237 18.72 21.55 -2.30
CA GLN A 237 18.34 20.79 -1.12
C GLN A 237 18.19 19.30 -1.42
N THR A 238 18.57 18.48 -0.44
CA THR A 238 18.24 17.05 -0.39
C THR A 238 17.43 16.75 0.86
N ALA A 239 16.54 15.77 0.80
CA ALA A 239 15.76 15.28 1.94
C ALA A 239 15.87 13.75 2.00
N ASP A 240 16.51 13.25 3.05
CA ASP A 240 16.78 11.82 3.22
C ASP A 240 16.10 11.30 4.50
N PRO A 241 15.32 10.20 4.46
CA PRO A 241 14.74 9.65 5.68
C PRO A 241 15.80 9.05 6.60
N ILE A 242 15.92 9.61 7.80
CA ILE A 242 16.77 9.09 8.87
C ILE A 242 16.00 8.18 9.83
N ARG A 243 14.67 8.22 9.80
CA ARG A 243 13.78 7.31 10.52
C ARG A 243 12.54 6.98 9.70
N TRP A 244 12.20 5.69 9.65
CA TRP A 244 10.99 5.21 9.01
C TRP A 244 10.30 4.16 9.87
N ASN A 245 9.14 4.50 10.43
CA ASN A 245 8.31 3.60 11.20
C ASN A 245 6.84 3.93 10.94
N VAL A 246 6.29 3.40 9.85
CA VAL A 246 4.89 3.65 9.46
C VAL A 246 4.15 2.35 9.21
N THR A 247 2.93 2.32 9.74
CA THR A 247 1.98 1.22 9.62
C THR A 247 0.71 1.78 9.01
N PHE A 248 0.14 1.08 8.02
CA PHE A 248 -1.18 1.41 7.52
C PHE A 248 -2.25 0.85 8.45
N VAL A 249 -3.25 1.66 8.77
CA VAL A 249 -4.38 1.27 9.62
C VAL A 249 -5.58 2.19 9.36
N ASP A 250 -6.75 1.57 9.22
CA ASP A 250 -8.08 2.21 9.08
C ASP A 250 -8.09 3.38 8.08
N GLY A 251 -7.47 3.16 6.92
CA GLY A 251 -7.41 4.15 5.85
C GLY A 251 -6.45 5.31 6.07
N GLY A 252 -5.60 5.26 7.11
CA GLY A 252 -4.55 6.22 7.39
C GLY A 252 -3.23 5.55 7.76
N LEU A 253 -2.33 6.32 8.37
CA LEU A 253 -1.04 5.84 8.88
C LEU A 253 -0.98 5.92 10.40
N LEU A 254 -0.09 5.13 10.99
CA LEU A 254 0.32 5.18 12.38
C LEU A 254 1.84 5.11 12.45
N GLY A 255 2.47 6.02 13.20
CA GLY A 255 3.90 6.02 13.48
C GLY A 255 4.61 7.32 13.07
N ASP A 256 5.89 7.22 12.71
CA ASP A 256 6.76 8.37 12.48
C ASP A 256 7.63 8.21 11.24
N VAL A 257 7.80 9.31 10.49
CA VAL A 257 8.88 9.49 9.51
C VAL A 257 9.70 10.70 9.92
N GLU A 258 11.02 10.59 9.88
CA GLU A 258 11.94 11.70 10.15
C GLU A 258 12.89 11.85 8.99
N LEU A 259 12.98 13.07 8.47
CA LEU A 259 13.85 13.48 7.37
C LEU A 259 14.99 14.33 7.90
N GLU A 260 16.17 14.16 7.32
CA GLU A 260 17.25 15.13 7.35
C GLU A 260 17.22 15.95 6.05
N VAL A 261 17.17 17.27 6.16
CA VAL A 261 17.14 18.19 5.01
C VAL A 261 18.41 19.03 4.98
N LEU A 262 19.21 18.85 3.94
CA LEU A 262 20.55 19.44 3.78
C LEU A 262 20.64 20.33 2.54
N GLY A 263 21.70 21.14 2.43
CA GLY A 263 22.01 21.92 1.22
C GLY A 263 21.23 23.22 1.03
N GLY A 264 20.31 23.54 1.95
CA GLY A 264 19.58 24.81 2.04
C GLY A 264 19.99 25.66 3.24
N VAL A 265 19.40 26.84 3.37
CA VAL A 265 19.51 27.67 4.59
C VAL A 265 18.10 27.84 5.17
N PRO A 266 17.81 27.26 6.35
CA PRO A 266 18.68 26.45 7.20
C PRO A 266 18.73 24.97 6.76
N GLU A 267 19.70 24.22 7.29
CA GLU A 267 19.61 22.76 7.35
C GLU A 267 18.80 22.36 8.58
N TYR A 268 17.94 21.36 8.46
CA TYR A 268 16.97 21.01 9.50
C TYR A 268 16.54 19.54 9.44
N THR A 269 15.98 19.04 10.53
CA THR A 269 15.22 17.78 10.55
C THR A 269 13.73 18.06 10.52
N ALA A 270 12.96 17.27 9.77
CA ALA A 270 11.50 17.30 9.76
C ALA A 270 10.94 15.96 10.23
N ARG A 271 10.04 15.97 11.21
CA ARG A 271 9.36 14.77 11.72
C ARG A 271 7.87 14.85 11.43
N PHE A 272 7.33 13.80 10.82
CA PHE A 272 5.91 13.57 10.59
C PHE A 272 5.41 12.48 11.52
N SER A 273 4.58 12.83 12.49
CA SER A 273 4.01 11.90 13.47
C SER A 273 2.54 11.64 13.16
N TYR A 274 2.20 10.43 12.76
CA TYR A 274 0.84 9.99 12.46
C TYR A 274 0.22 9.30 13.68
N GLY A 275 -0.92 9.82 14.15
CA GLY A 275 -1.75 9.14 15.14
C GLY A 275 -2.57 8.00 14.52
N PRO A 276 -3.28 7.19 15.32
CA PRO A 276 -4.08 6.07 14.80
C PRO A 276 -5.05 6.52 13.71
N ALA A 277 -4.99 5.88 12.54
CA ALA A 277 -5.82 6.17 11.38
C ALA A 277 -5.72 7.61 10.86
N SER A 278 -4.61 8.32 11.14
CA SER A 278 -4.48 9.70 10.73
C SER A 278 -4.06 9.81 9.27
N MET A 279 -4.76 10.65 8.51
CA MET A 279 -4.34 11.06 7.17
C MET A 279 -3.44 12.29 7.19
N THR A 280 -3.31 12.97 8.33
CA THR A 280 -2.50 14.18 8.47
C THR A 280 -1.52 14.03 9.63
N PRO A 281 -0.22 14.27 9.44
CA PRO A 281 0.73 14.16 10.54
C PRO A 281 0.69 15.41 11.44
N LEU A 282 1.16 15.24 12.67
CA LEU A 282 1.78 16.34 13.40
C LEU A 282 3.18 16.55 12.80
N VAL A 283 3.49 17.78 12.40
CA VAL A 283 4.79 18.13 11.83
C VAL A 283 5.61 18.88 12.85
N GLU A 284 6.86 18.46 13.03
CA GLU A 284 7.85 19.14 13.86
C GLU A 284 9.10 19.40 13.01
N MET A 285 9.67 20.60 13.10
CA MET A 285 10.91 20.95 12.41
C MET A 285 11.93 21.47 13.42
N LYS A 286 13.21 21.15 13.21
CA LYS A 286 14.29 21.56 14.10
C LYS A 286 15.55 21.86 13.32
N CYS A 287 16.17 23.00 13.58
CA CYS A 287 17.47 23.36 13.00
C CYS A 287 18.53 22.30 13.33
N ILE A 288 19.30 21.90 12.33
CA ILE A 288 20.55 21.18 12.54
C ILE A 288 21.56 22.25 12.91
N SER A 289 21.90 22.33 14.20
CA SER A 289 22.98 23.21 14.66
C SER A 289 24.25 22.82 13.93
N ALA A 290 24.87 23.78 13.24
CA ALA A 290 26.16 23.60 12.58
C ALA A 290 27.25 23.33 13.62
N GLY A 291 27.31 22.09 14.12
CA GLY A 291 28.28 21.57 15.08
C GLY A 291 28.53 22.46 16.31
N GLU A 292 28.03 22.03 17.47
CA GLU A 292 29.02 21.71 18.50
C GLU A 292 29.86 20.57 17.92
N SER A 293 30.93 20.90 17.18
CA SER A 293 31.95 19.91 16.85
C SER A 293 32.42 19.37 18.20
N ASP A 294 32.20 18.08 18.44
CA ASP A 294 32.71 17.37 19.61
C ASP A 294 34.24 17.31 19.51
N ASP A 295 34.87 18.47 19.75
CA ASP A 295 36.30 18.69 19.77
C ASP A 295 36.86 18.15 21.11
N THR A 296 36.47 16.93 21.46
CA THR A 296 37.17 16.15 22.48
C THR A 296 38.47 15.63 21.86
N ALA A 297 39.42 16.56 21.69
CA ALA A 297 40.81 16.24 21.47
C ALA A 297 41.28 15.27 22.56
N SER A 298 41.47 14.02 22.17
CA SER A 298 42.12 13.01 23.01
C SER A 298 43.57 13.42 23.22
N VAL A 299 43.83 14.12 24.32
CA VAL A 299 45.19 14.33 24.82
C VAL A 299 45.70 12.96 25.28
N SER A 300 46.49 12.33 24.42
CA SER A 300 47.36 11.23 24.82
C SER A 300 48.44 11.80 25.75
N GLY A 301 48.38 11.42 27.02
CA GLY A 301 49.46 11.62 27.98
C GLY A 301 50.37 10.39 27.98
N ASP A 302 51.67 10.64 27.83
CA ASP A 302 52.77 9.69 28.06
C ASP A 302 52.80 9.12 29.49
#